data_AF-A0A6N2KWM0-F1
#
_entry.id   AF-A0A6N2KWM0-F1
#
_cell.length_a   1.000
_cell.length_b   1.000
_cell.length_c   1.000
_cell.angle_alpha   90.00
_cell.angle_beta   90.00
_cell.angle_gamma   90.00
#
_symmetry.space_group_name_H-M   'P 1'
#
loop_
_entity.id
_entity.type
_entity.pdbx_description
1 polymer ?
#
loop_
_entity_poly.entity_id
_entity_poly.type
_entity_poly.pdbx_seq_one_letter_code
_entity_poly.pdbx_strand_id
1 'polypeptide(L)'
;MHWRFVTWLVDNGSFVSQVGLVTFVVFTNLLKQGYCWTRTGERQATRMRKRYLQAVLRQEVGYFDLHVSSTAEIITGVSNDSFVIQDVLSEKMPNFLMNVSTFIGCYIMAFVLLWRLAIVMFPFILLLVIPGVVYGKILIGISRKMKQEYSKAETIAEQAISSARTIYAFVGETKAIAAYSAALQCH
;
A
#
# COMPACT_ATOMS: atom_id res chain seq x y z
N MET A 1 9.63 44.20 24.20
CA MET A 1 9.82 42.75 23.98
C MET A 1 10.61 42.41 22.71
N HIS A 2 10.43 43.15 21.60
CA HIS A 2 11.12 42.90 20.32
C HIS A 2 12.67 42.88 20.42
N TRP A 3 13.26 43.77 21.23
CA TRP A 3 14.72 43.88 21.35
C TRP A 3 15.40 42.73 22.12
N ARG A 4 14.68 42.02 23.00
CA ARG A 4 15.24 40.86 23.74
C ARG A 4 15.34 39.59 22.87
N PHE A 5 14.51 39.50 21.83
CA PHE A 5 14.57 38.41 20.87
C PHE A 5 15.77 38.57 19.93
N VAL A 6 16.03 39.81 19.48
CA VAL A 6 17.17 40.13 18.60
C VAL A 6 18.51 39.96 19.30
N THR A 7 18.65 40.37 20.57
CA THR A 7 19.89 40.17 21.33
C THR A 7 20.15 38.70 21.67
N TRP A 8 19.09 37.92 21.93
CA TRP A 8 19.20 36.46 22.09
C TRP A 8 19.62 35.76 20.79
N LEU A 9 19.18 36.25 19.63
CA LEU A 9 19.53 35.73 18.30
C LEU A 9 21.00 35.98 17.93
N VAL A 10 21.55 37.11 18.37
CA VAL A 10 22.97 37.48 18.18
C VAL A 10 23.89 36.70 19.13
N ASP A 11 23.50 36.52 20.40
CA ASP A 11 24.28 35.71 21.37
C ASP A 11 24.29 34.20 21.02
N ASN A 12 23.23 33.69 20.39
CA ASN A 12 23.12 32.30 19.92
C ASN A 12 23.44 32.15 18.42
N GLY A 13 24.29 32.99 17.84
CA GLY A 13 24.63 32.96 16.41
C GLY A 13 25.12 31.60 15.90
N SER A 14 25.82 30.82 16.73
CA SER A 14 26.22 29.43 16.43
C SER A 14 25.04 28.46 16.34
N PHE A 15 24.02 28.63 17.18
CA PHE A 15 22.79 27.84 17.17
C PHE A 15 21.92 28.17 15.94
N VAL A 16 21.79 29.45 15.61
CA VAL A 16 21.06 29.91 14.41
C VAL A 16 21.76 29.41 13.13
N SER A 17 23.10 29.43 13.09
CA SER A 17 23.88 28.86 11.99
C SER A 17 23.71 27.34 11.87
N GLN A 18 23.68 26.60 12.99
CA GLN A 18 23.43 25.16 12.98
C GLN A 18 22.02 24.80 12.52
N VAL A 19 21.00 25.53 12.99
CA VAL A 19 19.61 25.35 12.54
C VAL A 19 19.47 25.66 11.04
N GLY A 20 20.14 26.70 10.55
CA GLY A 20 20.20 27.04 9.12
C GLY A 20 20.87 25.97 8.26
N LEU A 21 22.00 25.42 8.71
CA LEU A 21 22.69 24.32 8.01
C LEU A 21 21.85 23.04 7.96
N VAL A 22 21.22 22.67 9.08
CA VAL A 22 20.38 21.46 9.15
C VAL A 22 19.16 21.59 8.25
N THR A 23 18.48 22.73 8.26
CA THR A 23 17.32 22.97 7.38
C THR A 23 17.71 22.94 5.89
N PHE A 24 18.87 23.50 5.53
CA PHE A 24 19.40 23.44 4.17
C PHE A 24 19.75 22.01 3.73
N VAL A 25 20.35 21.21 4.62
CA VAL A 25 20.66 19.80 4.36
C VAL A 25 19.38 18.96 4.22
N VAL A 26 18.37 19.17 5.07
CA VAL A 26 17.09 18.46 4.99
C VAL A 26 16.37 18.82 3.69
N PHE A 27 16.31 20.10 3.33
CA PHE A 27 15.67 20.56 2.11
C PHE A 27 16.30 19.97 0.84
N THR A 28 17.64 19.94 0.76
CA THR A 28 18.34 19.37 -0.39
C THR A 28 18.20 17.85 -0.49
N ASN A 29 18.13 17.14 0.63
CA ASN A 29 17.85 15.69 0.64
C ASN A 29 16.43 15.38 0.15
N LEU A 30 15.43 16.15 0.58
CA LEU A 30 14.04 15.97 0.17
C LEU A 30 13.87 16.16 -1.35
N LEU A 31 14.48 17.21 -1.89
CA LEU A 31 14.45 17.49 -3.33
C LEU A 31 15.16 16.39 -4.14
N LYS A 32 16.36 15.97 -3.70
CA LYS A 32 17.12 14.90 -4.38
C LYS A 32 16.37 13.58 -4.36
N GLN A 33 15.76 13.22 -3.23
CA GLN A 33 15.05 11.96 -3.09
C GLN A 33 13.77 11.96 -3.93
N GLY A 34 12.99 13.05 -3.92
CA GLY A 34 11.81 13.20 -4.78
C GLY A 34 12.15 13.10 -6.27
N TYR A 35 13.17 13.84 -6.73
CA TYR A 35 13.60 13.80 -8.13
C TYR A 35 14.19 12.44 -8.55
N CYS A 36 15.05 11.87 -7.70
CA CYS A 36 15.69 10.58 -7.99
C CYS A 36 14.66 9.46 -8.01
N TRP A 37 13.69 9.49 -7.09
CA TRP A 37 12.67 8.47 -6.97
C TRP A 37 11.67 8.54 -8.13
N THR A 38 11.13 9.72 -8.46
CA THR A 38 10.21 9.88 -9.61
C THR A 38 10.86 9.39 -10.91
N ARG A 39 12.13 9.75 -11.12
CA ARG A 39 12.89 9.31 -12.30
C ARG A 39 13.19 7.81 -12.31
N THR A 40 13.36 7.20 -11.15
CA THR A 40 13.61 5.76 -11.02
C THR A 40 12.32 4.95 -11.16
N GLY A 41 11.21 5.41 -10.58
CA GLY A 41 9.89 4.78 -10.68
C GLY A 41 9.42 4.70 -12.13
N GLU A 42 9.51 5.80 -12.87
CA GLU A 42 9.13 5.86 -14.28
C GLU A 42 9.94 4.86 -15.14
N ARG A 43 11.25 4.77 -14.90
CA ARG A 43 12.11 3.82 -15.62
C ARG A 43 11.81 2.36 -15.31
N GLN A 44 11.49 2.04 -14.06
CA GLN A 44 11.16 0.65 -13.66
C GLN A 44 9.81 0.23 -14.25
N ALA A 45 8.83 1.14 -14.23
CA ALA A 45 7.53 0.98 -14.89
C ALA A 45 7.67 0.63 -16.38
N THR A 46 8.46 1.41 -17.13
CA THR A 46 8.67 1.14 -18.57
C THR A 46 9.39 -0.19 -18.82
N ARG A 47 10.36 -0.57 -17.97
CA ARG A 47 11.07 -1.85 -18.09
C ARG A 47 10.16 -3.05 -17.85
N MET A 48 9.26 -2.98 -16.86
CA MET A 48 8.28 -4.03 -16.60
C MET A 48 7.34 -4.22 -17.79
N ARG A 49 6.76 -3.14 -18.33
CA ARG A 49 5.89 -3.20 -19.53
C ARG A 49 6.60 -3.80 -20.74
N LYS A 50 7.86 -3.42 -20.98
CA LYS A 50 8.65 -3.95 -22.10
C LYS A 50 8.92 -5.45 -21.96
N ARG A 51 9.32 -5.91 -20.77
CA ARG A 51 9.57 -7.33 -20.51
C ARG A 51 8.30 -8.16 -20.58
N TYR A 52 7.18 -7.65 -20.09
CA TYR A 52 5.88 -8.30 -20.20
C TYR A 52 5.48 -8.51 -21.66
N LEU A 53 5.50 -7.45 -22.48
CA LEU A 53 5.17 -7.56 -23.90
C LEU A 53 6.11 -8.53 -24.64
N GLN A 54 7.40 -8.51 -24.31
CA GLN A 54 8.38 -9.42 -24.89
C GLN A 54 8.17 -10.89 -24.49
N ALA A 55 7.69 -11.15 -23.28
CA ALA A 55 7.35 -12.49 -22.82
C ALA A 55 6.10 -13.02 -23.55
N VAL A 56 5.06 -12.19 -23.69
CA VAL A 56 3.83 -12.53 -24.42
C VAL A 56 4.12 -12.83 -25.90
N LEU A 57 4.95 -12.03 -26.56
CA LEU A 57 5.31 -12.22 -27.97
C LEU A 57 6.21 -13.45 -28.24
N ARG A 58 6.87 -14.00 -27.21
CA ARG A 58 7.71 -15.20 -27.33
C ARG A 58 6.94 -16.50 -27.12
N GLN A 59 5.68 -16.43 -26.71
CA GLN A 59 4.85 -17.61 -26.45
C GLN A 59 4.34 -18.21 -27.77
N GLU A 60 4.49 -19.52 -27.91
CA GLU A 60 4.20 -20.27 -29.13
C GLU A 60 2.70 -20.39 -29.40
N VAL A 61 2.31 -20.38 -30.69
CA VAL A 61 0.90 -20.29 -31.13
C VAL A 61 0.05 -21.48 -30.66
N GLY A 62 0.66 -22.67 -30.52
CA GLY A 62 -0.02 -23.86 -30.00
C GLY A 62 -0.44 -23.76 -28.52
N TYR A 63 0.21 -22.90 -27.73
CA TYR A 63 -0.16 -22.64 -26.34
C TYR A 63 -1.45 -21.80 -26.24
N PHE A 64 -1.67 -20.90 -27.21
CA PHE A 64 -2.86 -20.08 -27.28
C PHE A 64 -4.10 -20.90 -27.65
N ASP A 65 -3.99 -21.83 -28.61
CA ASP A 65 -5.12 -22.63 -29.12
C ASP A 65 -5.65 -23.67 -28.12
N LEU A 66 -4.77 -24.29 -27.31
CA LEU A 66 -5.17 -25.33 -26.36
C LEU A 66 -5.84 -24.79 -25.09
N HIS A 67 -5.68 -23.49 -24.82
CA HIS A 67 -6.05 -22.86 -23.56
C HIS A 67 -6.75 -21.52 -23.76
N VAL A 68 -7.34 -21.21 -24.93
CA VAL A 68 -7.89 -19.86 -25.25
C VAL A 68 -8.71 -19.24 -24.12
N SER A 69 -9.55 -20.03 -23.42
CA SER A 69 -10.35 -19.56 -22.27
C SER A 69 -9.55 -19.34 -20.98
N SER A 70 -8.49 -20.13 -20.73
CA SER A 70 -7.69 -20.06 -19.48
C SER A 70 -6.38 -19.27 -19.65
N THR A 71 -5.73 -19.34 -20.80
CA THR A 71 -4.54 -18.53 -21.16
C THR A 71 -4.88 -17.05 -21.26
N ALA A 72 -6.02 -16.68 -21.84
CA ALA A 72 -6.44 -15.28 -21.83
C ALA A 72 -6.65 -14.76 -20.40
N GLU A 73 -7.23 -15.58 -19.52
CA GLU A 73 -7.42 -15.29 -18.09
C GLU A 73 -6.10 -15.25 -17.30
N ILE A 74 -5.15 -16.14 -17.60
CA ILE A 74 -3.81 -16.14 -16.98
C ILE A 74 -3.02 -14.92 -17.46
N ILE A 75 -3.08 -14.59 -18.75
CA ILE A 75 -2.40 -13.42 -19.33
C ILE A 75 -3.00 -12.14 -18.74
N THR A 76 -4.33 -12.02 -18.66
CA THR A 76 -4.99 -10.86 -18.03
C THR A 76 -4.72 -10.82 -16.53
N GLY A 77 -4.73 -11.94 -15.82
CA GLY A 77 -4.38 -12.05 -14.40
C GLY A 77 -2.95 -11.59 -14.13
N VAL A 78 -1.97 -12.10 -14.88
CA VAL A 78 -0.56 -11.69 -14.77
C VAL A 78 -0.35 -10.23 -15.20
N SER A 79 -1.07 -9.77 -16.22
CA SER A 79 -1.09 -8.35 -16.59
C SER A 79 -1.58 -7.49 -15.44
N ASN A 80 -2.73 -7.87 -14.86
CA ASN A 80 -3.40 -7.11 -13.81
C ASN A 80 -2.52 -7.06 -12.54
N ASP A 81 -1.94 -8.19 -12.14
CA ASP A 81 -0.97 -8.24 -11.05
C ASP A 81 0.26 -7.37 -11.34
N SER A 82 0.76 -7.38 -12.58
CA SER A 82 1.88 -6.53 -13.01
C SER A 82 1.52 -5.05 -12.99
N PHE A 83 0.30 -4.67 -13.38
CA PHE A 83 -0.21 -3.30 -13.29
C PHE A 83 -0.35 -2.85 -11.84
N VAL A 84 -0.90 -3.69 -10.96
CA VAL A 84 -0.99 -3.40 -9.52
C VAL A 84 0.40 -3.20 -8.92
N ILE A 85 1.38 -4.05 -9.26
CA ILE A 85 2.76 -3.90 -8.82
C ILE A 85 3.36 -2.59 -9.35
N GLN A 86 3.08 -2.24 -10.60
CA GLN A 86 3.56 -1.02 -11.21
C GLN A 86 2.97 0.23 -10.54
N ASP A 87 1.69 0.24 -10.22
CA ASP A 87 1.02 1.33 -9.53
C ASP A 87 1.55 1.49 -8.11
N VAL A 88 1.74 0.38 -7.39
CA VAL A 88 2.38 0.40 -6.08
C VAL A 88 3.80 0.96 -6.16
N LEU A 89 4.59 0.57 -7.17
CA LEU A 89 5.96 1.05 -7.32
C LEU A 89 6.05 2.52 -7.74
N SER A 90 5.11 2.98 -8.57
CA SER A 90 5.13 4.32 -9.14
C SER A 90 4.45 5.37 -8.24
N GLU A 91 3.45 4.98 -7.46
CA GLU A 91 2.67 5.90 -6.61
C GLU A 91 2.89 5.66 -5.11
N LYS A 92 2.79 4.41 -4.64
CA LYS A 92 2.84 4.12 -3.19
C LYS A 92 4.26 4.10 -2.63
N MET A 93 5.22 3.56 -3.38
CA MET A 93 6.61 3.48 -2.94
C MET A 93 7.28 4.87 -2.77
N PRO A 94 7.12 5.86 -3.69
CA PRO A 94 7.63 7.22 -3.46
C PRO A 94 7.09 7.85 -2.18
N ASN A 95 5.78 7.71 -1.95
CA ASN A 95 5.11 8.27 -0.78
C ASN A 95 5.62 7.63 0.52
N PHE A 96 5.87 6.31 0.50
CA PHE A 96 6.46 5.63 1.64
C PHE A 96 7.87 6.14 1.94
N LEU A 97 8.74 6.25 0.93
CA LEU A 97 10.09 6.79 1.14
C LEU A 97 10.08 8.24 1.60
N MET A 98 9.18 9.07 1.07
CA MET A 98 9.05 10.47 1.49
C MET A 98 8.60 10.59 2.94
N ASN A 99 7.67 9.74 3.39
CA ASN A 99 7.25 9.71 4.79
C ASN A 99 8.38 9.24 5.70
N VAL A 100 9.14 8.22 5.31
CA VAL A 100 10.28 7.72 6.10
C VAL A 100 11.38 8.78 6.20
N SER A 101 11.73 9.45 5.11
CA SER A 101 12.77 10.47 5.11
C SER A 101 12.37 11.73 5.88
N THR A 102 11.11 12.14 5.77
CA THR A 102 10.56 13.24 6.58
C THR A 102 10.59 12.88 8.08
N PHE A 103 10.22 11.66 8.44
CA PHE A 103 10.27 11.20 9.83
C PHE A 103 11.69 11.25 10.41
N ILE A 104 12.68 10.75 9.65
CA ILE A 104 14.10 10.78 10.05
C ILE A 104 14.59 12.24 10.14
N GLY A 105 14.23 13.09 9.18
CA GLY A 105 14.58 14.50 9.19
C GLY A 105 14.03 15.25 10.41
N CYS A 106 12.75 15.04 10.74
CA CYS A 106 12.13 15.59 11.93
C CYS A 106 12.80 15.10 13.22
N TYR A 107 13.18 13.83 13.28
CA TYR A 107 13.87 13.25 14.43
C TYR A 107 15.26 13.87 14.65
N ILE A 108 16.06 14.00 13.59
CA ILE A 108 17.38 14.65 13.64
C ILE A 108 17.24 16.12 14.07
N MET A 109 16.26 16.82 13.51
CA MET A 109 15.98 18.22 13.86
C MET A 109 15.60 18.37 15.34
N ALA A 110 14.75 17.48 15.87
CA ALA A 110 14.36 17.47 17.27
C ALA A 110 15.55 17.25 18.22
N PHE A 111 16.50 16.39 17.83
CA PHE A 111 17.74 16.16 18.59
C PHE A 111 18.65 17.39 18.65
N VAL A 112 18.77 18.13 17.55
CA VAL A 112 19.62 19.34 17.48
C VAL A 112 19.05 20.50 18.28
N LEU A 113 17.72 20.69 18.26
CA LEU A 113 17.06 21.78 18.98
C LEU A 113 17.10 21.58 20.50
N LEU A 114 16.75 20.38 20.99
CA LEU A 114 16.57 20.10 22.41
C LEU A 114 16.91 18.63 22.74
N TRP A 115 18.18 18.31 22.90
CA TRP A 115 18.62 16.93 23.19
C TRP A 115 17.97 16.32 24.45
N ARG A 116 17.66 17.14 25.47
CA ARG A 116 16.97 16.68 26.70
C ARG A 116 15.49 16.33 26.46
N LEU A 117 14.80 17.06 25.59
CA LEU A 117 13.38 16.78 25.28
C LEU A 117 13.26 15.58 24.34
N ALA A 118 14.20 15.43 23.41
CA ALA A 118 14.20 14.35 22.42
C ALA A 118 14.30 12.95 23.06
N ILE A 119 15.13 12.81 24.11
CA ILE A 119 15.29 11.55 24.86
C ILE A 119 13.97 11.14 25.53
N VAL A 120 13.19 12.10 26.04
CA VAL A 120 11.88 11.82 26.68
C VAL A 120 10.80 11.48 25.64
N MET A 121 10.85 12.08 24.45
CA MET A 121 9.88 11.81 23.37
C MET A 121 10.05 10.44 22.72
N PHE A 122 11.26 9.88 22.71
CA PHE A 122 11.54 8.60 22.06
C PHE A 122 10.70 7.41 22.60
N PRO A 123 10.65 7.14 23.92
CA PRO A 123 9.80 6.09 24.45
C PRO A 123 8.30 6.38 24.25
N PHE A 124 7.90 7.66 24.25
CA PHE A 124 6.50 8.03 24.03
C PHE A 124 6.03 7.72 22.60
N ILE A 125 6.89 8.00 21.60
CA ILE A 125 6.62 7.67 20.19
C ILE A 125 6.52 6.14 20.03
N LEU A 126 7.44 5.37 20.61
CA LEU A 126 7.39 3.91 20.54
C LEU A 126 6.13 3.34 21.20
N LEU A 127 5.76 3.87 22.37
CA LEU A 127 4.56 3.47 23.10
C LEU A 127 3.27 3.75 22.32
N LEU A 128 3.27 4.75 21.43
CA LEU A 128 2.12 5.07 20.57
C LEU A 128 2.10 4.22 19.28
N VAL A 129 3.27 3.94 18.70
CA VAL A 129 3.40 3.14 17.46
C VAL A 129 3.03 1.68 17.69
N ILE A 130 3.44 1.07 18.80
CA ILE A 130 3.18 -0.36 19.11
C ILE A 130 1.68 -0.70 19.04
N PRO A 131 0.77 -0.05 19.80
CA PRO A 131 -0.65 -0.33 19.71
C PRO A 131 -1.21 -0.01 18.32
N GLY A 132 -0.76 1.07 17.66
CA GLY A 132 -1.17 1.39 16.29
C GLY A 132 -0.89 0.26 15.30
N VAL A 133 0.29 -0.36 15.37
CA VAL A 133 0.64 -1.52 14.54
C VAL A 133 -0.20 -2.74 14.92
N VAL A 134 -0.40 -3.02 16.20
CA VAL A 134 -1.21 -4.15 16.67
C VAL A 134 -2.66 -4.02 16.18
N TYR A 135 -3.30 -2.87 16.38
CA TYR A 135 -4.65 -2.60 15.88
C TYR A 135 -4.72 -2.72 14.35
N GLY A 136 -3.73 -2.19 13.62
CA GLY A 136 -3.66 -2.34 12.17
C GLY A 136 -3.58 -3.80 11.71
N LYS A 137 -2.77 -4.62 12.39
CA LYS A 137 -2.65 -6.06 12.09
C LYS A 137 -3.95 -6.80 12.36
N ILE A 138 -4.62 -6.50 13.48
CA ILE A 138 -5.91 -7.09 13.83
C ILE A 138 -6.95 -6.74 12.77
N LEU A 139 -7.03 -5.46 12.37
CA LEU A 139 -7.99 -5.00 11.37
C LEU A 139 -7.79 -5.70 10.01
N ILE A 140 -6.54 -5.81 9.54
CA ILE A 140 -6.21 -6.56 8.32
C ILE A 140 -6.62 -8.03 8.45
N GLY A 141 -6.41 -8.63 9.63
CA GLY A 141 -6.84 -9.99 9.92
C GLY A 141 -8.37 -10.17 9.83
N ILE A 142 -9.13 -9.25 10.40
CA ILE A 142 -10.60 -9.23 10.32
C ILE A 142 -11.05 -9.06 8.87
N SER A 143 -10.51 -8.09 8.14
CA SER A 143 -10.86 -7.85 6.73
C SER A 143 -10.59 -9.08 5.85
N ARG A 144 -9.50 -9.83 6.10
CA ARG A 144 -9.24 -11.08 5.37
C ARG A 144 -10.26 -12.16 5.67
N LYS A 145 -10.63 -12.35 6.94
CA LYS A 145 -11.66 -13.31 7.34
C LYS A 145 -13.01 -12.96 6.72
N MET A 146 -13.42 -11.70 6.79
CA MET A 146 -14.63 -11.19 6.13
C MET A 146 -14.60 -11.53 4.64
N LYS A 147 -13.52 -11.19 3.93
CA LYS A 147 -13.39 -11.46 2.49
C LYS A 147 -13.48 -12.96 2.16
N GLN A 148 -12.91 -13.83 2.99
CA GLN A 148 -12.99 -15.29 2.79
C GLN A 148 -14.42 -15.81 2.95
N GLU A 149 -15.15 -15.38 3.97
CA GLU A 149 -16.55 -15.81 4.15
C GLU A 149 -17.45 -15.25 3.05
N TYR A 150 -17.27 -13.99 2.65
CA TYR A 150 -17.98 -13.41 1.49
C TYR A 150 -17.73 -14.21 0.20
N SER A 151 -16.48 -14.60 -0.07
CA SER A 151 -16.15 -15.38 -1.26
C SER A 151 -16.85 -16.74 -1.29
N LYS A 152 -16.97 -17.44 -0.16
CA LYS A 152 -17.71 -18.71 -0.08
C LYS A 152 -19.21 -18.52 -0.36
N ALA A 153 -19.82 -17.48 0.22
CA ALA A 153 -21.22 -17.16 -0.02
C ALA A 153 -21.47 -16.81 -1.50
N GLU A 154 -20.56 -16.06 -2.11
CA GLU A 154 -20.59 -15.74 -3.54
C GLU A 154 -20.50 -16.99 -4.40
N THR A 155 -19.62 -17.95 -4.06
CA THR A 155 -19.50 -19.21 -4.81
C THR A 155 -20.79 -20.04 -4.74
N ILE A 156 -21.42 -20.10 -3.56
CA ILE A 156 -22.70 -20.83 -3.38
C ILE A 156 -23.83 -20.16 -4.17
N ALA A 157 -23.88 -18.82 -4.14
CA ALA A 157 -24.86 -18.06 -4.91
C ALA A 157 -24.67 -18.27 -6.43
N GLU A 158 -23.42 -18.26 -6.91
CA GLU A 158 -23.09 -18.51 -8.32
C GLU A 158 -23.49 -19.93 -8.76
N GLN A 159 -23.24 -20.94 -7.93
CA GLN A 159 -23.69 -22.32 -8.18
C GLN A 159 -25.22 -22.45 -8.19
N ALA A 160 -25.92 -21.76 -7.28
CA ALA A 160 -27.38 -21.75 -7.23
C ALA A 160 -27.99 -21.08 -8.47
N ILE A 161 -27.43 -19.96 -8.91
CA ILE A 161 -27.86 -19.25 -10.14
C ILE A 161 -27.59 -20.11 -11.37
N SER A 162 -26.42 -20.75 -11.46
CA SER A 162 -26.06 -21.66 -12.56
C SER A 162 -27.03 -22.86 -12.64
N SER A 163 -27.51 -23.34 -11.48
CA SER A 163 -28.45 -24.46 -11.37
C SER A 163 -29.92 -24.05 -11.40
N ALA A 164 -30.24 -22.75 -11.55
CA ALA A 164 -31.61 -22.23 -11.44
C ALA A 164 -32.56 -22.85 -12.47
N ARG A 165 -32.08 -23.10 -13.70
CA ARG A 165 -32.86 -23.76 -14.76
C ARG A 165 -33.20 -25.22 -14.40
N THR A 166 -32.30 -25.91 -13.71
CA THR A 166 -32.49 -27.31 -13.26
C THR A 166 -33.42 -27.37 -12.06
N ILE A 167 -33.35 -26.40 -11.14
CA ILE A 167 -34.23 -26.29 -9.96
C ILE A 167 -35.68 -25.98 -10.40
N TYR A 168 -35.86 -25.10 -11.39
CA TYR A 168 -37.16 -24.82 -12.00
C TYR A 168 -37.75 -26.04 -12.72
N ALA A 169 -36.90 -26.90 -13.31
CA ALA A 169 -37.34 -28.12 -13.98
C ALA A 169 -37.71 -29.26 -13.02
N PHE A 170 -37.21 -29.25 -11.77
CA PHE A 170 -37.43 -30.31 -10.78
C PHE A 170 -38.36 -29.93 -9.61
N VAL A 171 -38.96 -28.72 -9.60
CA VAL A 171 -39.81 -28.23 -8.48
C VAL A 171 -39.07 -28.32 -7.13
N GLY A 172 -37.81 -27.88 -7.10
CA GLY A 172 -36.91 -27.96 -5.95
C GLY A 172 -36.82 -26.70 -5.06
N GLU A 173 -37.82 -25.81 -5.13
CA GLU A 173 -37.79 -24.47 -4.51
C GLU A 173 -37.50 -24.49 -3.00
N THR A 174 -38.04 -25.46 -2.26
CA THR A 174 -37.87 -25.55 -0.80
C THR A 174 -36.44 -25.87 -0.38
N LYS A 175 -35.70 -26.68 -1.16
CA LYS A 175 -34.28 -26.97 -0.89
C LYS A 175 -33.38 -25.78 -1.20
N ALA A 176 -33.67 -25.04 -2.27
CA ALA A 176 -32.91 -23.85 -2.63
C ALA A 176 -33.10 -22.72 -1.60
N ILE A 177 -34.34 -22.49 -1.14
CA ILE A 177 -34.65 -21.50 -0.10
C ILE A 177 -34.01 -21.88 1.24
N ALA A 178 -34.01 -23.16 1.63
CA ALA A 178 -33.36 -23.64 2.84
C ALA A 178 -31.83 -23.51 2.81
N ALA A 179 -31.19 -23.72 1.65
CA ALA A 179 -29.76 -23.52 1.48
C ALA A 179 -29.37 -22.02 1.52
N TYR A 180 -30.19 -21.16 0.91
CA TYR A 180 -29.98 -19.71 0.93
C TYR A 180 -30.17 -19.11 2.32
N SER A 181 -31.18 -19.56 3.08
CA SER A 181 -31.40 -19.12 4.46
C SER A 181 -30.31 -19.60 5.42
N ALA A 182 -29.80 -20.82 5.22
CA ALA A 182 -28.64 -21.32 5.96
C ALA A 182 -27.35 -20.55 5.65
N ALA A 183 -27.13 -20.14 4.40
CA ALA A 183 -25.98 -19.32 4.00
C ALA A 183 -26.04 -17.89 4.59
N LEU A 184 -27.25 -17.32 4.72
CA LEU A 184 -27.47 -16.00 5.32
C LEU A 184 -27.38 -15.99 6.86
N GLN A 185 -27.63 -17.12 7.53
CA GLN A 185 -27.50 -17.24 8.99
C GLN A 185 -26.06 -17.35 9.48
N CYS A 186 -25.08 -17.53 8.59
CA CYS A 186 -23.66 -17.55 8.94
C CYS A 186 -23.05 -16.13 8.97
N HIS A 187 -23.85 -15.14 9.40
CA HIS A 187 -23.48 -13.73 9.57
C HIS A 187 -23.59 -13.32 11.05
#